data_AF-A0AAV8ZNW4-F1
#
_entry.id   AF-A0AAV8ZNW4-F1
#
_cell.length_a   1.000
_cell.length_b   1.000
_cell.length_c   1.000
_cell.angle_alpha   90.00
_cell.angle_beta   90.00
_cell.angle_gamma   90.00
#
_symmetry.space_group_name_H-M   'P 1'
#
loop_
_entity.id
_entity.type
_entity.pdbx_description
1 polymer ?
#
loop_
_entity_poly.entity_id
_entity_poly.type
_entity_poly.pdbx_seq_one_letter_code
_entity_poly.pdbx_strand_id
1 'polypeptide(L)' 'MLSTIGAPPVSLESIPHGKGTLYSFSNGKVTSHVSGLGISNGIAFNVELKTFYYIDSRKGTVDEYDFNIDEGTICKYM' A
#
# COMPACT_ATOMS: atom_id res chain seq x y z
N MET A 1 20.83 -3.41 16.31
CA MET A 1 20.27 -2.58 15.23
C MET A 1 20.13 -1.17 15.76
N LEU A 2 20.66 -0.18 15.05
CA LEU A 2 20.53 1.24 15.39
C LEU A 2 19.42 1.81 14.51
N SER A 3 18.24 2.07 15.08
CA SER A 3 17.15 2.73 14.35
C SER A 3 17.39 4.24 14.35
N THR A 4 17.22 4.89 13.19
CA THR A 4 17.23 6.36 13.08
C THR A 4 15.94 6.91 13.72
N ILE A 5 16.05 7.90 14.61
CA ILE A 5 14.89 8.67 15.05
C ILE A 5 14.43 9.46 13.83
N GLY A 6 13.24 9.15 13.31
CA GLY A 6 12.66 9.82 12.16
C GLY A 6 12.43 11.32 12.41
N ALA A 7 11.91 12.01 11.39
CA ALA A 7 11.49 13.39 11.54
C ALA A 7 10.49 13.55 12.71
N PRO A 8 10.45 14.71 13.38
CA PRO A 8 9.47 14.97 14.42
C PRO A 8 8.04 14.73 13.90
N PRO A 9 7.11 14.30 14.77
CA PRO A 9 5.73 14.07 14.37
C PRO A 9 5.11 15.34 13.80
N VAL A 10 4.41 15.20 12.68
CA VAL A 10 3.67 16.28 12.01
C VAL A 10 2.18 16.02 12.14
N SER A 11 1.36 17.09 12.09
CA SER A 11 -0.09 16.95 12.18
C SER A 11 -0.65 16.29 10.91
N LEU A 12 -1.76 15.56 11.01
CA LEU A 12 -2.36 14.85 9.88
C LEU A 12 -2.75 15.81 8.74
N GLU A 13 -3.17 17.03 9.09
CA GLU A 13 -3.56 18.09 8.15
C GLU A 13 -2.39 18.58 7.31
N SER A 14 -1.17 18.53 7.86
CA SER A 14 0.05 18.97 7.18
C SER A 14 0.59 17.94 6.18
N ILE A 15 0.11 16.69 6.25
CA ILE A 15 0.51 15.65 5.31
C ILE A 15 -0.18 15.92 3.97
N PRO A 16 0.54 16.00 2.85
CA PRO A 16 -0.08 16.14 1.53
C PRO A 16 -1.00 14.95 1.18
N HIS A 17 -2.16 15.22 0.58
CA HIS A 17 -3.07 14.16 0.13
C HIS A 17 -2.54 13.49 -1.15
N GLY A 18 -2.76 12.17 -1.23
CA GLY A 18 -2.61 11.41 -2.47
C GLY A 18 -1.21 11.41 -3.08
N LYS A 19 -0.16 11.57 -2.26
CA LYS A 19 1.23 11.52 -2.72
C LYS A 19 1.86 10.13 -2.61
N GLY A 20 1.21 9.21 -1.90
CA GLY A 20 1.66 7.83 -1.76
C GLY A 20 1.33 6.99 -2.98
N THR A 21 2.20 6.01 -3.22
CA THR A 21 1.98 4.96 -4.22
C THR A 21 2.41 3.62 -3.61
N LEU A 22 1.60 2.58 -3.82
CA LEU A 22 1.91 1.21 -3.45
C LEU A 22 2.73 0.56 -4.56
N TYR A 23 3.83 -0.08 -4.19
CA TYR A 23 4.74 -0.75 -5.10
C TYR A 23 4.96 -2.22 -4.69
N SER A 24 5.30 -3.06 -5.66
CA SER A 24 5.93 -4.36 -5.41
C SER A 24 7.33 -4.39 -6.00
N PHE A 25 8.18 -5.25 -5.45
CA PHE A 25 9.53 -5.49 -5.95
C PHE A 25 9.72 -6.99 -6.18
N SER A 26 10.07 -7.36 -7.41
CA SER A 26 10.34 -8.75 -7.80
C SER A 26 11.33 -8.77 -8.95
N ASN A 27 12.22 -9.77 -8.96
CA ASN A 27 13.22 -9.98 -10.01
C ASN A 27 14.02 -8.71 -10.38
N GLY A 28 14.37 -7.89 -9.39
CA GLY A 28 15.13 -6.65 -9.62
C GLY A 28 14.30 -5.49 -10.20
N LYS A 29 12.99 -5.66 -10.40
CA LYS A 29 12.08 -4.65 -10.95
C LYS A 29 11.11 -4.15 -9.90
N VAL A 30 10.93 -2.84 -9.86
CA VAL A 30 9.87 -2.17 -9.08
C VAL A 30 8.65 -1.95 -9.97
N THR A 31 7.47 -2.32 -9.49
CA THR A 31 6.18 -2.13 -10.18
C THR A 31 5.25 -1.30 -9.30
N SER A 32 4.64 -0.25 -9.85
CA SER A 32 3.60 0.54 -9.17
C SER A 32 2.22 -0.06 -9.39
N HIS A 33 1.38 -0.07 -8.35
CA HIS A 33 0.03 -0.63 -8.40
C HIS A 33 -1.07 0.40 -8.15
N VAL A 34 -1.03 1.09 -7.01
CA VAL A 34 -2.08 2.04 -6.61
C VAL A 34 -1.42 3.37 -6.27
N SER A 35 -1.79 4.43 -6.96
CA SER A 35 -1.34 5.81 -6.67
C SER A 35 -2.45 6.59 -5.96
N GLY A 36 -2.13 7.78 -5.45
CA GLY A 36 -3.14 8.61 -4.78
C GLY A 36 -3.40 8.21 -3.33
N LEU A 37 -2.48 7.46 -2.71
CA LEU A 37 -2.61 7.00 -1.33
C LEU A 37 -2.23 8.12 -0.37
N GLY A 38 -2.94 8.20 0.76
CA GLY A 38 -2.65 9.14 1.84
C GLY A 38 -1.46 8.70 2.67
N ILE A 39 -1.63 7.63 3.43
CA ILE A 39 -0.59 7.06 4.31
C ILE A 39 -0.57 5.54 4.13
N SER A 40 0.43 5.06 3.40
CA SER A 40 0.58 3.62 3.14
C SER A 40 0.93 2.86 4.41
N ASN A 41 0.19 1.80 4.70
CA ASN A 41 0.37 1.05 5.94
C ASN A 41 0.19 -0.46 5.72
N GLY A 42 -0.71 -1.10 6.47
CA GLY A 42 -0.84 -2.56 6.53
C GLY A 42 -1.28 -3.21 5.23
N ILE A 43 -0.78 -4.43 5.02
CA ILE A 43 -1.13 -5.33 3.91
C ILE A 43 -1.38 -6.75 4.41
N ALA A 44 -2.27 -7.48 3.74
CA ALA A 44 -2.48 -8.90 3.95
C ALA A 44 -2.88 -9.60 2.65
N PHE A 45 -2.64 -10.90 2.56
CA PHE A 45 -2.98 -11.73 1.40
C PHE A 45 -3.83 -12.91 1.83
N ASN A 46 -4.87 -13.21 1.07
CA ASN A 46 -5.55 -14.49 1.09
C ASN A 46 -5.29 -15.20 -0.23
N VAL A 47 -4.45 -16.24 -0.19
CA VAL A 47 -4.03 -16.98 -1.39
C VAL A 47 -5.17 -17.84 -1.95
N GLU A 48 -5.98 -18.44 -1.09
CA GLU A 48 -7.10 -19.29 -1.50
C GLU A 48 -8.20 -18.47 -2.21
N LEU A 49 -8.48 -17.28 -1.69
CA LEU A 49 -9.47 -16.36 -2.27
C LEU A 49 -8.91 -15.46 -3.37
N LYS A 50 -7.60 -15.52 -3.64
CA LYS A 50 -6.91 -14.61 -4.56
C LYS A 50 -7.20 -13.14 -4.24
N THR A 51 -7.13 -12.79 -2.95
CA THR A 51 -7.49 -11.45 -2.46
C THR A 51 -6.31 -10.79 -1.77
N PHE A 52 -6.11 -9.51 -2.04
CA PHE A 52 -5.17 -8.64 -1.36
C PHE A 52 -5.92 -7.58 -0.56
N TYR A 53 -5.55 -7.41 0.70
CA TYR A 53 -6.11 -6.40 1.58
C TYR A 53 -5.08 -5.31 1.84
N TYR A 54 -5.54 -4.06 1.77
CA TYR A 54 -4.68 -2.89 1.91
C TYR A 54 -5.30 -1.85 2.83
N ILE A 55 -4.46 -1.20 3.64
CA ILE A 55 -4.86 -0.12 4.53
C ILE A 55 -4.16 1.18 4.11
N ASP A 56 -4.96 2.17 3.74
CA ASP A 56 -4.58 3.59 3.78
C ASP A 56 -5.04 4.16 5.12
N SER A 57 -4.09 4.45 6.02
CA SER A 57 -4.42 4.92 7.38
C SER A 57 -5.16 6.25 7.37
N ARG A 58 -4.96 7.07 6.33
CA ARG A 58 -5.68 8.35 6.22
C ARG A 58 -7.13 8.16 5.77
N LYS A 59 -7.39 7.12 4.99
CA LYS A 59 -8.75 6.76 4.55
C LYS A 59 -9.54 6.09 5.67
N GLY A 60 -8.85 5.39 6.58
CA GLY A 60 -9.48 4.70 7.70
C GLY A 60 -10.28 3.47 7.27
N THR A 61 -9.99 2.90 6.09
CA THR A 61 -10.63 1.70 5.56
C THR A 61 -9.62 0.57 5.34
N VAL A 62 -10.14 -0.65 5.31
CA VAL A 62 -9.46 -1.80 4.71
C VAL A 62 -10.09 -2.01 3.35
N ASP A 63 -9.30 -1.86 2.29
CA ASP A 63 -9.75 -2.08 0.91
C ASP A 63 -9.32 -3.47 0.43
N GLU A 64 -10.16 -4.13 -0.35
CA GLU A 64 -9.86 -5.40 -1.00
C GLU A 64 -9.56 -5.22 -2.50
N TYR A 65 -8.71 -6.09 -3.02
CA TYR A 65 -8.28 -6.13 -4.41
C TYR A 65 -8.19 -7.59 -4.86
N ASP A 66 -8.51 -7.85 -6.12
CA ASP A 66 -8.16 -9.14 -6.72
C ASP A 66 -6.64 -9.23 -6.84
N PHE A 67 -6.09 -10.40 -6.52
CA PHE A 67 -4.66 -10.65 -6.51
C PHE A 67 -4.30 -11.83 -7.43
N ASN A 68 -3.48 -11.54 -8.45
CA ASN A 68 -2.88 -12.58 -9.26
C ASN A 68 -1.47 -12.88 -8.70
N ILE A 69 -1.34 -14.03 -8.04
CA ILE A 69 -0.08 -14.45 -7.42
C ILE A 69 1.02 -14.78 -8.45
N ASP A 70 0.64 -15.29 -9.63
CA ASP A 70 1.58 -15.70 -10.67
C ASP A 70 2.22 -14.48 -11.35
N GLU A 71 1.43 -13.42 -11.53
CA GLU A 71 1.89 -12.17 -12.16
C GLU A 71 2.34 -11.11 -11.13
N GLY A 72 1.99 -11.27 -9.86
CA GLY A 72 2.24 -10.29 -8.81
C GLY A 72 1.48 -8.97 -9.04
N THR A 73 0.30 -9.03 -9.65
CA THR A 73 -0.56 -7.88 -9.99
C THR A 73 -1.78 -7.83 -9.07
N ILE A 74 -2.24 -6.60 -8.80
CA ILE A 74 -3.53 -6.36 -8.13
C ILE A 74 -4.43 -5.52 -9.02
N CYS A 75 -5.74 -5.80 -8.98
CA CYS A 75 -6.75 -5.04 -9.71
C CYS A 75 -7.90 -4.68 -8.77
N LYS A 76 -8.53 -3.53 -9.02
CA LYS A 76 -9.72 -3.09 -8.29
C LYS A 76 -10.91 -3.13 -9.25
N TYR A 77 -12.05 -3.64 -8.81
CA TYR A 77 -13.32 -3.45 -9.52
C TYR A 77 -13.60 -1.95 -9.63
N MET A 78 -13.82 -1.45 -10.85
CA MET A 78 -14.20 -0.06 -11.11
C MET A 78 -15.62 0.23 -10.66
#